data_AF-A0A7V9MEX0-F1
#
_entry.id   AF-A0A7V9MEX0-F1
#
_cell.length_a   1.000
_cell.length_b   1.000
_cell.length_c   1.000
_cell.angle_alpha   90.00
_cell.angle_beta   90.00
_cell.angle_gamma   90.00
#
_symmetry.space_group_name_H-M   'P 1'
#
loop_
_entity.id
_entity.type
_entity.pdbx_description
1 polymer ?
#
loop_
_entity_poly.entity_id
_entity_poly.type
_entity_poly.pdbx_seq_one_letter_code
_entity_poly.pdbx_strand_id
1 'polypeptide(L)'
;GKTTFVRGACRALGVTGPVTSPTFAIGQVYRGERDGEGLEVAHLDLYRMPFLLAGEEPGLLEDYLTGERFAFVEWPAVAPPGGLGRVRASVRLEHLSPRRRSIVVER
;
A
#
# COMPACT_ATOMS: atom_id res chain seq x y z
N GLY A 1 12.80 2.05 -0.59
CA GLY A 1 12.09 3.20 0.02
C GLY A 1 10.60 3.20 -0.24
N LYS A 2 9.97 2.04 -0.50
CA LYS A 2 8.53 1.94 -0.74
C LYS A 2 7.75 2.23 0.55
N THR A 3 8.02 1.49 1.62
CA THR A 3 7.48 1.78 2.96
C THR A 3 7.76 3.20 3.44
N THR A 4 8.93 3.76 3.10
CA THR A 4 9.26 5.17 3.39
C THR A 4 8.34 6.13 2.66
N PHE A 5 8.06 5.86 1.38
CA PHE A 5 7.10 6.64 0.58
C PHE A 5 5.69 6.52 1.16
N VAL A 6 5.22 5.31 1.46
CA VAL A 6 3.90 5.08 2.05
C VAL A 6 3.77 5.79 3.40
N ARG A 7 4.78 5.74 4.26
CA ARG A 7 4.79 6.51 5.51
C ARG A 7 4.63 8.00 5.29
N GLY A 8 5.28 8.55 4.26
CA GLY A 8 5.10 9.95 3.87
C GLY A 8 3.66 10.25 3.44
N ALA A 9 3.07 9.37 2.63
CA ALA A 9 1.70 9.52 2.16
C ALA A 9 0.68 9.37 3.30
N CYS A 10 0.83 8.39 4.19
CA CYS A 10 -0.01 8.21 5.38
C CYS A 10 0.00 9.47 6.26
N ARG A 11 1.17 10.08 6.48
CA ARG A 11 1.28 11.34 7.24
C ARG A 11 0.53 12.49 6.56
N ALA A 12 0.61 12.59 5.23
CA ALA A 12 -0.14 13.58 4.46
C ALA A 12 -1.67 13.34 4.50
N LEU A 13 -2.09 12.11 4.80
CA LEU A 13 -3.49 11.71 5.01
C LEU A 13 -3.90 11.72 6.50
N GLY A 14 -3.08 12.33 7.37
CA GLY A 14 -3.42 12.52 8.79
C GLY A 14 -3.22 11.30 9.69
N VAL A 15 -2.53 10.25 9.22
CA VAL A 15 -2.14 9.13 10.09
C VAL A 15 -1.06 9.60 11.08
N THR A 16 -1.38 9.58 12.37
CA THR A 16 -0.48 10.00 13.46
C THR A 16 0.29 8.83 14.09
N GLY A 17 -0.22 7.61 13.94
CA GLY A 17 0.38 6.40 14.47
C GLY A 17 1.62 5.91 13.70
N PRO A 18 2.33 4.91 14.23
CA PRO A 18 3.46 4.30 13.54
C PRO A 18 3.02 3.57 12.26
N VAL A 19 3.68 3.88 11.14
CA VAL A 19 3.50 3.18 9.86
C VAL A 19 4.72 2.31 9.61
N THR A 20 4.52 1.00 9.68
CA THR A 20 5.52 -0.05 9.53
C THR A 20 5.21 -0.88 8.30
N SER A 21 6.22 -1.55 7.73
CA SER A 21 5.96 -2.54 6.70
C SER A 21 5.09 -3.65 7.30
N PRO A 22 4.07 -4.16 6.59
CA PRO A 22 3.29 -5.32 7.03
C PRO A 22 4.16 -6.59 6.93
N THR A 23 5.08 -6.77 7.88
CA THR A 23 6.12 -7.81 7.81
C THR A 23 5.55 -9.24 7.95
N PHE A 24 4.42 -9.39 8.65
CA PHE A 24 3.81 -10.68 8.99
C PHE A 24 2.33 -10.80 8.60
N ALA A 25 1.81 -9.80 7.88
CA ALA A 25 0.43 -9.74 7.42
C ALA A 25 0.41 -9.31 5.95
N ILE A 26 -0.66 -9.60 5.23
CA ILE A 26 -0.83 -9.15 3.83
C ILE A 26 -0.91 -7.62 3.75
N GLY A 27 -1.55 -6.99 4.73
CA GLY A 27 -1.61 -5.54 4.85
C GLY A 27 -1.87 -5.06 6.27
N GLN A 28 -1.88 -3.74 6.41
CA GLN A 28 -2.25 -3.02 7.62
C GLN A 28 -3.21 -1.89 7.23
N VAL A 29 -4.17 -1.60 8.10
CA VAL A 29 -5.08 -0.46 7.94
C VAL A 29 -4.77 0.57 9.01
N TYR A 30 -4.55 1.81 8.58
CA TYR A 30 -4.29 2.95 9.43
C TYR A 30 -5.46 3.91 9.40
N ARG A 31 -5.78 4.50 10.55
CA ARG A 31 -6.75 5.59 10.65
C ARG A 31 -6.03 6.92 10.44
N GLY A 32 -6.55 7.71 9.52
CA GLY A 32 -6.14 9.08 9.25
C GLY A 32 -7.32 10.02 9.38
N GLU A 33 -7.04 11.31 9.27
CA GLU A 33 -8.03 12.37 9.27
C GLU A 33 -7.61 13.42 8.26
N ARG A 34 -8.54 13.86 7.42
CA ARG A 34 -8.30 14.93 6.46
C ARG A 34 -9.49 15.86 6.44
N ASP A 35 -9.22 17.16 6.61
CA ASP A 35 -10.24 18.21 6.58
C ASP A 35 -11.39 17.98 7.60
N GLY A 36 -11.08 17.34 8.74
CA GLY A 36 -12.05 17.00 9.80
C GLY A 36 -12.84 15.71 9.56
N GLU A 37 -12.62 15.02 8.44
CA GLU A 37 -13.24 13.73 8.12
C GLU A 37 -12.27 12.57 8.35
N GLY A 38 -12.77 11.53 9.02
CA GLY A 38 -12.00 10.30 9.23
C GLY A 38 -11.84 9.53 7.92
N LEU A 39 -10.66 8.97 7.71
CA LEU A 39 -10.36 8.11 6.57
C LEU A 39 -9.53 6.90 6.99
N GLU A 40 -9.51 5.90 6.12
CA GLU A 40 -8.68 4.71 6.29
C GLU A 40 -7.66 4.60 5.15
N VAL A 41 -6.43 4.22 5.52
CA VAL A 41 -5.33 3.95 4.60
C VAL A 41 -4.93 2.49 4.71
N ALA A 42 -5.14 1.72 3.65
CA ALA A 42 -4.64 0.35 3.54
C ALA A 42 -3.21 0.37 2.96
N HIS A 43 -2.27 -0.28 3.65
CA HIS A 43 -0.91 -0.51 3.18
C HIS A 43 -0.68 -2.01 3.02
N LEU A 44 -0.52 -2.45 1.77
CA LEU A 44 -0.35 -3.84 1.38
C LEU A 44 1.08 -4.09 0.90
N ASP A 45 1.66 -5.24 1.24
CA ASP A 45 2.92 -5.72 0.66
C ASP A 45 2.73 -7.11 0.04
N LEU A 46 2.55 -7.13 -1.29
CA LEU A 46 2.22 -8.36 -1.99
C LEU A 46 3.42 -9.26 -2.25
N TYR A 47 4.65 -8.82 -1.98
CA TYR A 47 5.83 -9.69 -2.13
C TYR A 47 5.74 -10.94 -1.26
N ARG A 48 4.96 -10.88 -0.16
CA ARG A 48 4.75 -11.99 0.77
C ARG A 48 3.53 -12.86 0.44
N MET A 49 2.69 -12.42 -0.49
CA MET A 49 1.47 -13.16 -0.86
C MET A 49 1.72 -14.62 -1.24
N PRO A 50 2.75 -14.98 -2.04
CA PRO A 50 2.95 -16.39 -2.41
C PRO A 50 3.27 -17.31 -1.22
N PHE A 51 3.78 -16.76 -0.11
CA PHE A 51 4.07 -17.52 1.10
C PHE A 51 2.85 -17.62 2.04
N LEU A 52 1.97 -16.61 2.01
CA LEU A 52 0.79 -16.53 2.87
C LEU A 52 -0.46 -17.18 2.24
N LEU A 53 -0.52 -17.25 0.91
CA LEU A 53 -1.58 -17.89 0.13
C LEU A 53 -1.36 -19.40 -0.07
N ALA A 54 -0.51 -20.05 0.72
CA ALA A 54 -0.34 -21.51 0.67
C ALA A 54 -1.66 -22.28 0.94
N GLY A 55 -2.67 -21.60 1.49
CA GLY A 55 -4.08 -21.95 1.32
C GLY A 55 -4.75 -20.84 0.53
N GLU A 56 -5.24 -21.15 -0.67
CA GLU A 56 -5.96 -20.22 -1.54
C GLU A 56 -7.17 -19.65 -0.79
N GLU A 57 -7.07 -18.42 -0.27
CA GLU A 57 -8.20 -17.64 0.25
C GLU A 57 -8.60 -16.63 -0.84
N PRO A 58 -9.58 -16.98 -1.71
CA PRO A 58 -10.10 -16.04 -2.70
C PRO A 58 -10.69 -14.82 -1.98
N GLY A 59 -10.40 -13.62 -2.48
CA GLY A 59 -10.99 -12.39 -1.96
C GLY A 59 -10.20 -11.69 -0.84
N LEU A 60 -9.05 -12.22 -0.42
CA LEU A 60 -8.23 -11.61 0.63
C LEU A 60 -7.85 -10.13 0.37
N LEU A 61 -7.70 -9.73 -0.89
CA LEU A 61 -7.42 -8.32 -1.24
C LEU A 61 -8.67 -7.43 -1.12
N GLU A 62 -9.86 -7.99 -1.25
CA GLU A 62 -11.14 -7.26 -1.22
C GLU A 62 -11.39 -6.64 0.15
N ASP A 63 -10.94 -7.31 1.22
CA ASP A 63 -10.99 -6.81 2.59
C ASP A 63 -10.19 -5.53 2.80
N TYR A 64 -9.22 -5.23 1.93
CA TYR A 64 -8.37 -4.04 2.00
C TYR A 64 -8.68 -3.01 0.91
N LEU A 65 -8.96 -3.48 -0.31
CA LEU A 65 -9.16 -2.67 -1.51
C LEU A 65 -10.63 -2.27 -1.68
N THR A 66 -11.14 -1.47 -0.75
CA THR A 66 -12.52 -0.96 -0.79
C THR A 66 -12.57 0.40 -1.49
N GLY A 67 -13.76 0.77 -1.99
CA GLY A 67 -13.98 2.08 -2.62
C GLY A 67 -13.84 3.29 -1.69
N GLU A 68 -13.81 3.05 -0.37
CA GLU A 68 -13.78 4.08 0.67
C GLU A 68 -12.35 4.33 1.20
N ARG A 69 -11.37 3.52 0.79
CA ARG A 69 -10.01 3.54 1.33
C ARG A 69 -8.99 4.09 0.36
N PHE A 70 -7.99 4.77 0.91
CA PHE A 70 -6.73 4.98 0.21
C PHE A 70 -5.89 3.71 0.32
N ALA A 71 -5.59 3.07 -0.81
CA ALA A 71 -4.75 1.88 -0.83
C ALA A 71 -3.36 2.16 -1.42
N PHE A 72 -2.32 1.78 -0.70
CA PHE A 72 -0.94 1.74 -1.17
C PHE A 72 -0.47 0.29 -1.25
N VAL A 73 -0.21 -0.18 -2.46
CA VAL A 73 0.18 -1.57 -2.73
C VAL A 73 1.66 -1.63 -3.13
N GLU A 74 2.49 -2.22 -2.27
CA GLU A 74 3.85 -2.59 -2.62
C GLU A 74 3.88 -3.88 -3.44
N TRP A 75 4.77 -3.94 -4.43
CA TRP A 75 4.92 -5.08 -5.35
C TRP A 75 3.62 -5.51 -6.05
N PRO A 76 2.92 -4.57 -6.71
CA PRO A 76 1.61 -4.82 -7.32
C PRO A 76 1.61 -5.90 -8.41
N ALA A 77 2.77 -6.20 -9.01
CA ALA A 77 2.93 -7.24 -10.03
C ALA A 77 2.65 -8.67 -9.53
N VAL A 78 2.58 -8.88 -8.20
CA VAL A 78 2.24 -10.18 -7.60
C VAL A 78 0.72 -10.39 -7.51
N ALA A 79 -0.07 -9.34 -7.65
CA ALA A 79 -1.52 -9.45 -7.59
C ALA A 79 -2.06 -10.35 -8.72
N PRO A 80 -3.13 -11.13 -8.46
CA PRO A 80 -3.80 -11.87 -9.52
C PRO A 80 -4.39 -10.90 -10.56
N PRO A 81 -4.60 -11.34 -11.81
CA PRO A 81 -5.23 -10.52 -12.85
C PRO A 81 -6.56 -9.92 -12.35
N GLY A 82 -6.70 -8.60 -12.44
CA GLY A 82 -7.89 -7.88 -11.96
C GLY A 82 -7.96 -7.67 -10.44
N GLY A 83 -7.08 -8.30 -9.65
CA GLY A 83 -7.13 -8.28 -8.18
C GLY A 83 -6.86 -6.93 -7.51
N LEU A 84 -6.33 -5.94 -8.24
CA LEU A 84 -6.10 -4.59 -7.71
C LEU A 84 -7.26 -3.62 -7.96
N GLY A 85 -8.28 -4.04 -8.73
CA GLY A 85 -9.34 -3.14 -9.17
C GLY A 85 -8.79 -1.94 -9.95
N ARG A 86 -9.24 -0.74 -9.61
CA ARG A 86 -8.85 0.50 -10.29
C ARG A 86 -7.58 1.10 -9.69
N VAL A 87 -6.48 1.07 -10.44
CA VAL A 87 -5.23 1.76 -10.08
C VAL A 87 -5.34 3.24 -10.44
N ARG A 88 -5.27 4.12 -9.43
CA ARG A 88 -5.37 5.58 -9.64
C ARG A 88 -4.07 6.24 -10.06
N ALA A 89 -2.95 5.66 -9.64
CA ALA A 89 -1.60 6.10 -9.98
C ALA A 89 -0.61 4.94 -9.83
N SER A 90 0.42 4.94 -10.69
CA SER A 90 1.61 4.10 -10.57
C SER A 90 2.73 4.92 -9.94
N VAL A 91 3.51 4.33 -9.03
CA VAL A 91 4.69 4.98 -8.44
C VAL A 91 5.91 4.08 -8.62
N ARG A 92 6.89 4.56 -9.37
CA ARG A 92 8.17 3.86 -9.58
C ARG A 92 9.27 4.53 -8.77
N LEU A 93 9.99 3.72 -8.00
CA LEU A 93 11.12 4.17 -7.17
C LEU A 93 12.40 3.50 -7.65
N GLU A 94 13.42 4.29 -7.95
CA GLU A 94 14.72 3.79 -8.43
C GLU A 94 15.88 4.27 -7.56
N HIS A 95 16.90 3.42 -7.43
CA HIS A 95 18.11 3.74 -6.67
C HIS A 95 19.07 4.57 -7.54
N LEU A 96 19.36 5.80 -7.12
CA LEU A 96 20.37 6.64 -7.78
C LEU A 96 21.71 6.63 -7.04
N SER A 97 21.67 6.51 -5.71
CA SER A 97 22.84 6.40 -4.83
C SER A 97 22.37 5.87 -3.46
N PRO A 98 23.27 5.61 -2.48
CA PRO A 98 22.84 5.17 -1.15
C PRO A 98 21.76 6.06 -0.51
N ARG A 99 21.85 7.39 -0.68
CA ARG A 99 20.95 8.38 -0.06
C ARG A 99 19.95 9.04 -1.01
N ARG A 100 19.96 8.73 -2.31
CA ARG A 100 19.05 9.35 -3.29
C ARG A 100 18.21 8.31 -4.02
N ARG A 101 16.97 8.67 -4.32
CA ARG A 101 16.03 7.88 -5.11
C ARG A 101 15.41 8.77 -6.19
N SER A 102 15.14 8.20 -7.35
CA SER A 102 14.20 8.79 -8.32
C SER A 102 12.79 8.32 -7.97
N ILE A 103 11.81 9.19 -8.17
CA ILE A 103 10.38 8.88 -8.00
C ILE A 103 9.68 9.35 -9.26
N VAL A 104 9.02 8.43 -9.96
CA VAL A 104 8.15 8.73 -11.09
C VAL A 104 6.73 8.37 -10.69
N VAL A 105 5.78 9.27 -10.93
CA VAL A 105 4.36 9.09 -10.63
C VAL A 105 3.55 9.25 -11.91
N GLU A 106 2.80 8.23 -12.28
CA GLU A 106 1.93 8.18 -13.47
C GLU A 106 0.48 8.05 -13.02
N ARG A 107 -0.47 8.68 -13.70
CA ARG A 107 -1.88 8.79 -13.25
C ARG A 107 -2.88 8.26 -14.27
#